data_AF-A0A5S4F6P5-F1
#
_entry.id   AF-A0A5S4F6P5-F1
#
_cell.length_a   1.000
_cell.length_b   1.000
_cell.length_c   1.000
_cell.angle_alpha   90.00
_cell.angle_beta   90.00
_cell.angle_gamma   90.00
#
_symmetry.space_group_name_H-M   'P 1'
#
loop_
_entity.id
_entity.type
_entity.pdbx_description
1 polymer ?
#
loop_
_entity_poly.entity_id
_entity_poly.type
_entity_poly.pdbx_seq_one_letter_code
_entity_poly.pdbx_strand_id
1 'polypeptide(L)' 'MATLYIRDVPEPVAESLKEHAAEAGMSLSAYVARELADIAARPTNSEMVKRLKRQDRSQGPSTADILEAVAEGRR' A
#
# COMPACT_ATOMS: atom_id res chain seq x y z
N MET A 1 13.66 -16.81 -2.27
CA MET A 1 13.66 -15.53 -1.53
C MET A 1 14.72 -14.62 -2.11
N ALA A 2 14.47 -13.32 -2.17
CA ALA A 2 15.45 -12.33 -2.60
C ALA A 2 16.09 -11.66 -1.38
N THR A 3 17.36 -11.28 -1.50
CA THR A 3 18.09 -10.53 -0.47
C THR A 3 18.34 -9.12 -0.97
N LEU A 4 18.05 -8.12 -0.12
CA LEU A 4 18.31 -6.72 -0.42
C LEU A 4 19.45 -6.21 0.45
N TYR A 5 20.43 -5.53 -0.16
CA TYR A 5 21.49 -4.82 0.55
C TYR A 5 21.30 -3.32 0.35
N ILE A 6 21.07 -2.59 1.43
CA ILE A 6 20.84 -1.15 1.42
C ILE A 6 22.14 -0.46 1.81
N ARG A 7 22.63 0.43 0.94
CA ARG A 7 23.87 1.21 1.15
C ARG A 7 23.54 2.63 1.57
N ASP A 8 24.53 3.28 2.18
CA ASP A 8 24.51 4.70 2.49
C ASP A 8 23.30 5.13 3.34
N VAL A 9 22.88 4.26 4.26
CA VAL A 9 21.85 4.56 5.24
C VAL A 9 22.44 5.53 6.28
N PRO A 10 21.87 6.74 6.45
CA PRO A 10 22.37 7.66 7.46
C PRO A 10 22.27 7.04 8.86
N GLU A 11 23.29 7.22 9.69
CA GLU A 11 23.33 6.66 11.05
C GLU A 11 22.06 6.94 11.87
N PRO A 12 21.49 8.17 11.87
CA PRO A 12 20.26 8.44 12.63
C PRO A 12 19.08 7.59 12.17
N VAL A 13 19.00 7.26 10.87
CA VAL A 13 17.94 6.41 10.32
C VAL A 13 18.14 4.96 10.76
N ALA A 14 19.38 4.48 10.74
CA ALA A 14 19.69 3.13 11.20
C ALA A 14 19.35 2.94 12.68
N GLU A 15 19.65 3.93 13.53
CA GLU A 15 19.31 3.89 14.95
C GLU A 15 17.79 3.88 15.19
N SER A 16 17.03 4.78 14.56
CA SER A 16 15.56 4.78 14.69
C SER A 16 14.93 3.45 14.22
N LEU A 17 15.46 2.85 13.16
CA LEU A 17 14.97 1.54 12.70
C LEU A 17 15.29 0.41 13.69
N LYS A 18 16.43 0.47 14.37
CA LYS A 18 16.77 -0.50 15.44
C LYS A 18 15.84 -0.34 16.63
N GLU A 19 15.55 0.89 17.05
CA GLU A 19 14.60 1.18 18.13
C GLU A 19 13.21 0.63 17.80
N HIS A 20 12.66 0.96 16.63
CA HIS A 20 11.36 0.43 16.22
C HIS A 20 11.33 -1.10 16.10
N ALA A 21 12.43 -1.71 15.63
CA ALA A 21 12.54 -3.17 15.58
C ALA A 21 12.51 -3.79 16.98
N ALA A 22 13.21 -3.18 17.95
CA ALA A 22 13.23 -3.61 19.34
C ALA A 22 11.84 -3.48 20.00
N GLU A 23 11.15 -2.35 19.79
CA GLU A 23 9.77 -2.14 20.26
C GLU A 23 8.80 -3.18 19.70
N ALA A 24 8.98 -3.56 18.43
CA ALA A 24 8.19 -4.60 17.78
C ALA A 24 8.58 -6.03 18.18
N GLY A 25 9.65 -6.22 18.97
CA GLY A 25 10.17 -7.55 19.33
C GLY A 25 10.75 -8.32 18.14
N MET A 26 11.27 -7.61 17.14
CA MET A 26 11.78 -8.17 15.87
C MET A 26 13.28 -7.93 15.72
N SER A 27 13.96 -8.76 14.93
CA SER A 27 15.27 -8.38 14.42
C SER A 27 15.14 -7.21 13.44
N LEU A 28 16.17 -6.38 13.33
CA LEU A 28 16.19 -5.25 12.38
C LEU A 28 15.89 -5.72 10.94
N SER A 29 16.46 -6.84 10.51
CA SER A 29 16.23 -7.38 9.16
C SER A 29 14.77 -7.82 8.94
N ALA A 30 14.15 -8.44 9.95
CA ALA A 30 12.74 -8.84 9.86
C ALA A 30 11.81 -7.62 9.85
N TYR A 31 12.08 -6.63 10.71
CA TYR A 31 11.31 -5.38 10.76
C TYR A 31 11.38 -4.65 9.42
N VAL A 32 12.58 -4.38 8.89
CA VAL A 32 12.75 -3.68 7.60
C VAL A 32 12.13 -4.45 6.44
N ALA A 33 12.25 -5.79 6.43
CA ALA A 33 11.60 -6.60 5.40
C ALA A 33 10.06 -6.47 5.44
N ARG A 34 9.46 -6.41 6.63
CA ARG A 34 8.02 -6.16 6.81
C ARG A 34 7.63 -4.79 6.26
N GLU A 35 8.35 -3.73 6.65
CA GLU A 35 8.06 -2.38 6.18
C GLU A 35 8.17 -2.27 4.65
N LEU A 36 9.18 -2.91 4.05
CA LEU A 36 9.33 -2.96 2.58
C LEU A 36 8.18 -3.73 1.90
N ALA A 37 7.68 -4.80 2.54
CA ALA A 37 6.51 -5.51 2.04
C ALA A 37 5.26 -4.64 2.07
N ASP A 38 5.05 -3.87 3.15
CA ASP A 38 3.92 -2.95 3.28
C ASP A 38 3.98 -1.82 2.26
N ILE A 39 5.17 -1.30 1.98
CA ILE A 39 5.41 -0.34 0.89
C ILE A 39 5.06 -0.95 -0.46
N ALA A 40 5.54 -2.16 -0.74
CA ALA A 40 5.30 -2.85 -2.01
C ALA A 40 3.84 -3.28 -2.21
N ALA A 41 3.10 -3.53 -1.13
CA ALA A 41 1.70 -3.92 -1.18
C ALA A 41 0.79 -2.78 -1.65
N ARG A 42 1.22 -1.52 -1.53
CA ARG A 42 0.45 -0.35 -1.96
C ARG A 42 0.75 -0.04 -3.44
N PRO A 43 -0.20 -0.25 -4.36
CA PRO A 43 0.02 0.06 -5.77
C PRO A 43 0.19 1.57 -5.96
N THR A 44 1.12 1.94 -6.82
CA THR A 44 1.30 3.34 -7.22
C THR A 44 0.08 3.86 -7.97
N ASN A 45 -0.11 5.19 -7.99
CA ASN A 45 -1.19 5.81 -8.78
C ASN A 45 -1.13 5.42 -10.26
N SER A 46 0.07 5.28 -10.83
CA SER A 46 0.23 4.86 -12.23
C SER A 46 -0.23 3.42 -12.45
N GLU A 47 0.13 2.50 -11.55
CA GLU A 47 -0.32 1.11 -11.60
C GLU A 47 -1.84 1.00 -11.42
N MET A 48 -2.40 1.79 -10.50
CA MET A 48 -3.84 1.90 -10.31
C MET A 48 -4.55 2.38 -11.57
N VAL A 49 -4.10 3.47 -12.20
CA VAL A 49 -4.67 3.96 -13.46
C VAL A 49 -4.58 2.91 -14.56
N LYS A 50 -3.43 2.25 -14.71
CA LYS A 50 -3.25 1.16 -15.68
C LYS A 50 -4.21 0.01 -15.41
N ARG A 51 -4.42 -0.38 -14.15
CA ARG A 51 -5.38 -1.42 -13.74
C ARG A 51 -6.81 -1.01 -14.09
N LEU A 52 -7.20 0.22 -13.73
CA LEU A 52 -8.54 0.77 -13.97
C LEU A 52 -8.86 0.89 -15.46
N LYS A 53 -7.88 1.20 -16.31
CA LYS A 53 -8.06 1.23 -17.78
C LYS A 53 -8.31 -0.14 -18.40
N ARG A 54 -7.75 -1.21 -17.81
CA ARG A 54 -7.94 -2.58 -18.29
C ARG A 54 -9.20 -3.25 -17.74
N GLN A 55 -9.82 -2.65 -16.73
CA GLN A 55 -10.99 -3.22 -16.09
C GLN A 55 -12.21 -3.01 -16.98
N ASP A 56 -12.88 -4.10 -17.37
CA ASP A 56 -14.18 -4.01 -18.00
C ASP A 56 -15.20 -3.52 -16.95
N ARG A 57 -15.91 -2.47 -17.32
CA ARG A 57 -16.92 -1.78 -16.48
C ARG A 57 -18.30 -1.84 -17.11
N SER A 58 -18.49 -2.63 -18.17
CA SER A 58 -19.77 -2.84 -18.84
C SER A 58 -20.86 -3.35 -17.89
N GLN A 59 -20.47 -4.12 -16.86
CA GLN A 59 -21.36 -4.63 -15.80
C GLN A 59 -21.43 -3.72 -14.57
N GLY A 60 -20.93 -2.48 -14.68
CA GLY A 60 -21.02 -1.50 -13.59
C GLY A 60 -22.43 -0.90 -13.45
N PRO A 61 -22.72 -0.23 -12.32
CA PRO A 61 -23.99 0.47 -12.13
C PRO A 61 -24.24 1.48 -13.24
N SER A 62 -25.46 1.48 -13.76
CA SER A 62 -25.90 2.50 -14.69
C SER A 62 -26.07 3.85 -13.98
N THR A 63 -26.17 4.94 -14.74
CA THR A 63 -26.49 6.25 -14.17
C THR A 63 -27.82 6.25 -13.41
N ALA A 64 -28.80 5.45 -13.85
CA ALA A 64 -30.08 5.33 -13.16
C ALA A 64 -29.91 4.70 -11.77
N ASP A 65 -29.18 3.59 -11.68
CA ASP A 65 -28.89 2.89 -10.41
C ASP A 65 -28.16 3.81 -9.42
N ILE A 66 -27.22 4.62 -9.93
CA ILE A 66 -26.47 5.58 -9.11
C ILE A 66 -27.39 6.68 -8.56
N LEU A 67 -28.26 7.24 -9.41
CA LEU A 67 -29.18 8.31 -8.99
C LEU A 67 -30.22 7.81 -7.99
N GLU A 68 -30.70 6.57 -8.15
CA GLU A 68 -31.60 5.93 -7.19
C GLU A 68 -30.94 5.77 -5.82
N ALA A 69 -29.73 5.18 -5.77
CA ALA A 69 -28.99 5.01 -4.51
C ALA A 69 -28.71 6.34 -3.80
N VAL A 70 -28.40 7.41 -4.55
CA VAL A 70 -28.20 8.76 -3.99
C VAL A 70 -29.50 9.34 -3.43
N ALA A 71 -30.64 9.09 -4.08
CA ALA A 71 -31.93 9.56 -3.60
C ALA A 71 -32.38 8.82 -2.33
N GLU A 72 -32.10 7.53 -2.22
CA GLU A 72 -32.36 6.74 -1.01
C GLU A 72 -31.55 7.23 0.19
N GLY A 73 -30.26 7.51 0.02
CA GLY A 73 -29.39 7.98 1.11
C GLY A 73 -29.71 9.41 1.61
N ARG A 74 -30.62 10.13 0.97
CA ARG A 74 -31.08 11.48 1.39
C ARG A 74 -32.40 11.47 2.16
N ARG A 75 -33.04 10.31 2.32
CA ARG A 75 -34.24 10.13 3.14
C ARG A 75 -33.86 9.71 4.56
#